data_AF-I5AXP3-F1
#
_entry.id   AF-I5AXP3-F1
#
_cell.length_a   1.000
_cell.length_b   1.000
_cell.length_c   1.000
_cell.angle_alpha   90.00
_cell.angle_beta   90.00
_cell.angle_gamma   90.00
#
_symmetry.space_group_name_H-M   'P 1'
#
loop_
_entity.id
_entity.type
_entity.pdbx_description
1 polymer ?
#
loop_
_entity_poly.entity_id
_entity_poly.type
_entity_poly.pdbx_seq_one_letter_code
_entity_poly.pdbx_strand_id
1 'polypeptide(L)'
;MKKTYKDMSAEECARHYLRGRLKVLLLFTLTLFVVFLADFAATDYIYPLKYGDAETVEIYTGISKTQNLIFFILVVFISIFTIVRILLKQAAIQNIFLNQCDPEKYIAAEKIICKKAGLGFRTRRQKCMVANAYAACGDFEGALKFYEKVMPKDVNKLRDVYILGGLASYYLNLEDRKTAGIYIARLEELKTSGKKRGSRLDMTLNHLKSVVAIQEGKFEKRGRRLDTVMRA
;
A
#
# COMPACT_ATOMS: atom_id res chain seq x y z
N MET A 1 -14.32 22.09 -14.78
CA MET A 1 -13.57 21.78 -13.53
C MET A 1 -13.32 20.27 -13.43
N LYS A 2 -12.10 19.86 -13.10
CA LYS A 2 -11.77 18.44 -12.89
C LYS A 2 -12.36 18.04 -11.53
N LYS A 3 -13.46 17.27 -11.52
CA LYS A 3 -14.09 16.81 -10.25
C LYS A 3 -13.04 16.16 -9.37
N THR A 4 -12.99 16.53 -8.09
CA THR A 4 -12.09 15.89 -7.13
C THR A 4 -12.77 14.65 -6.55
N TYR A 5 -12.02 13.73 -5.93
CA TYR A 5 -12.61 12.56 -5.27
C TYR A 5 -13.60 12.96 -4.16
N LYS A 6 -13.49 14.18 -3.62
CA LYS A 6 -14.42 14.71 -2.61
C LYS A 6 -15.85 14.81 -3.17
N ASP A 7 -15.97 15.27 -4.42
CA ASP A 7 -17.26 15.57 -5.06
C ASP A 7 -17.87 14.35 -5.78
N MET A 8 -17.14 13.25 -5.86
CA MET A 8 -17.55 12.03 -6.55
C MET A 8 -18.32 11.09 -5.61
N SER A 9 -19.32 10.38 -6.15
CA SER A 9 -19.92 9.24 -5.44
C SER A 9 -18.95 8.06 -5.37
N ALA A 10 -19.18 7.09 -4.47
CA ALA A 10 -18.37 5.88 -4.38
C ALA A 10 -18.28 5.13 -5.72
N GLU A 11 -19.37 5.10 -6.49
CA GLU A 11 -19.38 4.47 -7.82
C GLU A 11 -18.57 5.27 -8.84
N GLU A 12 -18.65 6.61 -8.83
CA GLU A 12 -17.82 7.46 -9.67
C GLU A 12 -16.33 7.29 -9.35
N CYS A 13 -15.97 7.25 -8.06
CA CYS A 13 -14.61 6.96 -7.61
C CYS A 13 -14.12 5.61 -8.14
N ALA A 14 -14.92 4.56 -7.97
CA ALA A 14 -14.58 3.21 -8.44
C ALA A 14 -14.44 3.15 -9.97
N ARG A 15 -15.36 3.75 -10.72
CA ARG A 15 -15.30 3.82 -12.20
C ARG A 15 -14.09 4.61 -12.67
N HIS A 16 -13.79 5.74 -12.03
CA HIS A 16 -12.63 6.55 -12.34
C HIS A 16 -11.32 5.79 -12.10
N TYR A 17 -11.22 5.04 -10.99
CA TYR A 17 -10.08 4.17 -10.72
C TYR A 17 -9.93 3.06 -11.75
N LEU A 18 -10.99 2.31 -12.04
CA LEU A 18 -10.94 1.17 -12.97
C LEU A 18 -10.59 1.61 -14.40
N ARG A 19 -11.23 2.67 -14.91
CA ARG A 19 -10.87 3.27 -16.21
C ARG A 19 -9.43 3.74 -16.22
N GLY A 20 -9.00 4.36 -15.12
CA GLY A 20 -7.62 4.81 -14.95
C GLY A 20 -6.62 3.66 -15.00
N ARG A 21 -6.89 2.54 -14.32
CA ARG A 21 -6.04 1.36 -14.30
C ARG A 21 -5.97 0.71 -15.68
N LEU A 22 -7.11 0.55 -16.36
CA LEU A 22 -7.15 -0.01 -17.71
C LEU A 22 -6.35 0.85 -18.70
N LYS A 23 -6.52 2.18 -18.67
CA LYS A 23 -5.74 3.10 -19.50
C LYS A 23 -4.24 2.98 -19.26
N VAL A 24 -3.82 2.85 -18.00
CA VAL A 24 -2.39 2.67 -17.67
C VAL A 24 -1.86 1.34 -18.23
N LEU A 25 -2.62 0.25 -18.14
CA LEU A 25 -2.24 -1.04 -18.70
C LEU A 25 -2.18 -1.03 -20.24
N LEU A 26 -3.16 -0.39 -20.90
CA LEU A 26 -3.17 -0.25 -22.35
C LEU A 26 -1.99 0.60 -22.85
N LEU A 27 -1.69 1.71 -22.16
CA LEU A 27 -0.53 2.53 -22.50
C LEU A 27 0.77 1.75 -22.29
N PHE A 28 0.89 1.02 -21.18
CA PHE A 28 2.06 0.18 -20.90
C PHE A 28 2.29 -0.87 -21.98
N THR A 29 1.25 -1.62 -22.36
CA THR A 29 1.32 -2.65 -23.41
C THR A 29 1.67 -2.05 -24.76
N LEU A 30 1.08 -0.91 -25.13
CA LEU A 30 1.41 -0.19 -26.36
C LEU A 30 2.88 0.29 -26.36
N THR A 31 3.34 0.89 -25.26
CA THR A 31 4.74 1.34 -25.15
C THR A 31 5.72 0.17 -25.26
N LEU A 32 5.46 -0.95 -24.59
CA LEU A 32 6.30 -2.14 -24.69
C LEU A 32 6.32 -2.70 -26.12
N PHE A 33 5.17 -2.72 -26.80
CA PHE A 33 5.09 -3.18 -28.18
C PHE A 33 5.93 -2.31 -29.13
N VAL A 34 5.87 -0.98 -28.97
CA VAL A 34 6.69 -0.05 -29.77
C VAL A 34 8.18 -0.25 -29.50
N VAL A 35 8.59 -0.41 -28.23
CA VAL A 35 9.99 -0.67 -27.88
C VAL A 35 10.46 -2.00 -28.46
N PHE A 36 9.62 -3.04 -28.40
CA PHE A 36 9.92 -4.34 -28.99
C PHE A 36 10.08 -4.25 -30.52
N LEU A 37 9.18 -3.56 -31.23
CA LEU A 37 9.30 -3.38 -32.68
C LEU A 37 10.57 -2.62 -33.07
N ALA A 38 10.93 -1.58 -32.31
CA ALA A 38 12.16 -0.82 -32.55
C ALA A 38 13.42 -1.69 -32.33
N ASP A 39 13.44 -2.49 -31.27
CA ASP A 39 14.53 -3.44 -31.00
C ASP A 39 14.61 -4.56 -32.04
N PHE A 40 13.46 -5.08 -32.47
CA PHE A 40 13.39 -6.09 -33.53
C PHE A 40 13.93 -5.54 -34.86
N ALA A 41 13.52 -4.33 -35.25
CA ALA A 41 14.01 -3.69 -36.47
C ALA A 41 15.52 -3.38 -36.41
N ALA A 42 16.02 -2.93 -35.26
CA ALA A 42 17.45 -2.71 -35.05
C ALA A 42 18.24 -4.03 -35.12
N THR A 43 17.69 -5.12 -34.57
CA THR A 43 18.28 -6.46 -34.64
C THR A 43 18.34 -6.97 -36.08
N ASP A 44 17.26 -6.81 -36.84
CA ASP A 44 17.18 -7.21 -38.25
C ASP A 44 18.20 -6.42 -39.10
N TYR A 45 18.35 -5.13 -38.84
CA TYR A 45 19.33 -4.27 -39.53
C TYR A 45 20.78 -4.72 -39.31
N ILE A 46 21.15 -5.13 -38.08
CA ILE A 46 22.52 -5.59 -37.79
C ILE A 46 22.74 -7.08 -38.10
N TYR A 47 21.66 -7.85 -38.34
CA TYR A 47 21.72 -9.29 -38.52
C TYR A 47 22.68 -9.77 -39.62
N PRO A 48 22.80 -9.10 -40.78
CA PRO A 48 23.75 -9.51 -41.81
C PRO A 48 25.22 -9.53 -41.33
N LEU A 49 25.60 -8.67 -40.39
CA LEU A 49 26.96 -8.59 -39.84
C LEU A 49 27.38 -9.90 -39.14
N LYS A 50 26.42 -10.70 -38.68
CA LYS A 50 26.67 -11.99 -38.04
C LYS A 50 27.34 -13.02 -38.97
N TYR A 51 27.20 -12.85 -40.28
CA TYR A 51 27.73 -13.76 -41.29
C TYR A 51 28.95 -13.19 -42.03
N GLY A 52 29.52 -12.08 -41.54
CA GLY A 52 30.72 -11.46 -42.09
C GLY A 52 32.02 -12.19 -41.72
N ASP A 53 33.15 -11.54 -41.96
CA ASP A 53 34.46 -12.00 -41.50
C ASP A 53 34.62 -11.87 -39.98
N ALA A 54 35.74 -12.36 -39.44
CA ALA A 54 35.97 -12.41 -38.00
C ALA A 54 35.84 -11.03 -37.31
N GLU A 55 36.32 -9.97 -37.97
CA GLU A 55 36.23 -8.59 -37.48
C GLU A 55 34.78 -8.09 -37.47
N THR A 56 34.02 -8.35 -38.55
CA THR A 56 32.60 -7.98 -38.63
C THR A 56 31.75 -8.71 -37.58
N VAL A 57 32.07 -9.99 -37.31
CA VAL A 57 31.39 -10.77 -36.27
C VAL A 57 31.67 -10.21 -34.88
N GLU A 58 32.91 -9.78 -34.60
CA GLU A 58 33.24 -9.12 -33.32
C GLU A 58 32.42 -7.84 -33.12
N ILE A 59 32.34 -6.99 -34.17
CA ILE A 59 31.51 -5.79 -34.17
C ILE A 59 30.03 -6.13 -33.90
N TYR A 60 29.48 -7.15 -34.58
CA TYR A 60 28.11 -7.62 -34.33
C TYR A 60 27.90 -8.01 -32.86
N THR A 61 28.82 -8.77 -32.26
CA THR A 61 28.67 -9.20 -30.86
C THR A 61 28.68 -8.01 -29.89
N GLY A 62 29.52 -7.00 -30.13
CA GLY A 62 29.59 -5.79 -29.33
C GLY A 62 28.29 -4.96 -29.41
N ILE A 63 27.78 -4.75 -30.63
CA ILE A 63 26.54 -4.01 -30.87
C ILE A 63 25.33 -4.77 -30.29
N SER A 64 25.20 -6.06 -30.59
CA SER A 64 24.08 -6.90 -30.11
C SER A 64 24.03 -6.96 -28.58
N LYS A 65 25.19 -7.08 -27.91
CA LYS A 65 25.25 -7.06 -26.44
C LYS A 65 24.79 -5.72 -25.86
N THR A 66 25.24 -4.62 -26.47
CA THR A 66 24.88 -3.26 -26.05
C THR A 66 23.39 -3.00 -26.27
N GLN A 67 22.84 -3.40 -27.42
CA GLN A 67 21.43 -3.25 -27.75
C GLN A 67 20.55 -4.03 -26.77
N ASN A 68 20.88 -5.30 -26.50
CA ASN A 68 20.15 -6.11 -25.52
C ASN A 68 20.14 -5.44 -24.13
N LEU A 69 21.29 -4.90 -23.68
CA LEU A 69 21.37 -4.20 -22.40
C LEU A 69 20.44 -2.97 -22.36
N ILE A 70 20.45 -2.17 -23.41
CA ILE A 70 19.57 -0.99 -23.53
C ILE A 70 18.10 -1.40 -23.51
N PHE A 71 17.72 -2.44 -24.26
CA PHE A 71 16.37 -2.98 -24.26
C PHE A 71 15.91 -3.38 -22.85
N PHE A 72 16.73 -4.15 -22.12
CA PHE A 72 16.41 -4.53 -20.74
C PHE A 72 16.25 -3.32 -19.82
N ILE A 73 17.13 -2.32 -19.91
CA ILE A 73 17.04 -1.10 -19.11
C ILE A 73 15.72 -0.37 -19.40
N LEU A 74 15.33 -0.23 -20.67
CA LEU A 74 14.09 0.43 -21.07
C LEU A 74 12.86 -0.32 -20.55
N VAL A 75 12.81 -1.65 -20.70
CA VAL A 75 11.70 -2.47 -20.20
C VAL A 75 11.56 -2.34 -18.68
N VAL A 76 12.67 -2.36 -17.93
CA VAL A 76 12.68 -2.17 -16.48
C VAL A 76 12.17 -0.77 -16.12
N PHE A 77 12.65 0.26 -16.78
CA PHE A 77 12.24 1.65 -16.51
C PHE A 77 10.73 1.87 -16.77
N ILE A 78 10.22 1.37 -17.89
CA ILE A 78 8.79 1.44 -18.26
C ILE A 78 7.94 0.67 -17.23
N SER A 79 8.42 -0.48 -16.77
CA SER A 79 7.76 -1.28 -15.74
C SER A 79 7.69 -0.54 -14.40
N ILE A 80 8.80 0.05 -13.94
CA ILE A 80 8.86 0.84 -12.71
C ILE A 80 7.89 2.03 -12.78
N PHE A 81 7.91 2.79 -13.87
CA PHE A 81 7.02 3.94 -14.04
C PHE A 81 5.54 3.55 -13.98
N THR A 82 5.20 2.41 -14.61
CA THR A 82 3.84 1.86 -14.59
C THR A 82 3.42 1.43 -13.19
N ILE A 83 4.30 0.77 -12.44
CA ILE A 83 4.06 0.40 -11.04
C ILE A 83 3.81 1.65 -10.20
N VAL A 84 4.65 2.69 -10.32
CA VAL A 84 4.48 3.96 -9.60
C VAL A 84 3.12 4.60 -9.90
N ARG A 85 2.71 4.63 -11.18
CA ARG A 85 1.39 5.15 -11.59
C ARG A 85 0.22 4.37 -10.97
N ILE A 86 0.33 3.05 -10.90
CA ILE A 86 -0.67 2.18 -10.25
C ILE A 86 -0.74 2.47 -8.75
N LEU A 87 0.43 2.58 -8.08
CA LEU A 87 0.51 2.90 -6.65
C LEU A 87 -0.09 4.27 -6.32
N LEU A 88 0.17 5.29 -7.13
CA LEU A 88 -0.41 6.63 -6.97
C LEU A 88 -1.94 6.61 -7.09
N LYS A 89 -2.47 5.86 -8.07
CA LYS A 89 -3.94 5.68 -8.21
C LYS A 89 -4.55 4.95 -7.03
N GLN A 90 -3.84 3.96 -6.50
CA GLN A 90 -4.28 3.24 -5.30
C GLN A 90 -4.33 4.21 -4.11
N ALA A 91 -3.24 4.95 -3.84
CA ALA A 91 -3.17 5.97 -2.79
C ALA A 91 -4.31 7.00 -2.89
N ALA A 92 -4.72 7.39 -4.10
CA ALA A 92 -5.84 8.31 -4.30
C ALA A 92 -7.18 7.77 -3.77
N ILE A 93 -7.46 6.46 -3.90
CA ILE A 93 -8.64 5.87 -3.25
C ILE A 93 -8.45 5.84 -1.74
N GLN A 94 -7.25 5.48 -1.27
CA GLN A 94 -6.97 5.42 0.17
C GLN A 94 -7.19 6.77 0.86
N ASN A 95 -6.93 7.87 0.15
CA ASN A 95 -7.17 9.22 0.65
C ASN A 95 -8.65 9.53 0.94
N ILE A 96 -9.61 8.79 0.37
CA ILE A 96 -11.02 8.91 0.76
C ILE A 96 -11.16 8.60 2.25
N PHE A 97 -10.58 7.49 2.71
CA PHE A 97 -10.59 7.14 4.11
C PHE A 97 -9.63 8.00 4.94
N LEU A 98 -8.38 8.15 4.50
CA LEU A 98 -7.33 8.77 5.33
C LEU A 98 -7.46 10.29 5.47
N ASN A 99 -7.86 11.00 4.42
CA ASN A 99 -7.89 12.47 4.41
C ASN A 99 -9.31 13.04 4.42
N GLN A 100 -10.28 12.36 3.81
CA GLN A 100 -11.68 12.79 3.85
C GLN A 100 -12.42 12.23 5.05
N CYS A 101 -11.82 11.29 5.79
CA CYS A 101 -12.42 10.63 6.95
C CYS A 101 -13.78 10.00 6.63
N ASP A 102 -13.95 9.49 5.41
CA ASP A 102 -15.20 8.90 4.92
C ASP A 102 -15.02 7.39 4.71
N PRO A 103 -15.11 6.59 5.80
CA PRO A 103 -14.91 5.15 5.74
C PRO A 103 -16.01 4.44 4.92
N GLU A 104 -17.26 4.91 4.97
CA GLU A 104 -18.39 4.30 4.26
C GLU A 104 -18.21 4.41 2.74
N LYS A 105 -17.88 5.60 2.24
CA LYS A 105 -17.60 5.82 0.83
C LYS A 105 -16.41 5.01 0.35
N TYR A 106 -15.37 4.92 1.17
CA TYR A 106 -14.20 4.09 0.85
C TYR A 106 -14.57 2.60 0.76
N ILE A 107 -15.32 2.06 1.73
CA ILE A 107 -15.81 0.68 1.72
C ILE A 107 -16.67 0.41 0.48
N ALA A 108 -17.60 1.31 0.17
CA ALA A 108 -18.49 1.18 -0.99
C ALA A 108 -17.68 1.17 -2.31
N ALA A 109 -16.72 2.08 -2.46
CA ALA A 109 -15.86 2.13 -3.64
C ALA A 109 -15.02 0.84 -3.78
N GLU A 110 -14.41 0.38 -2.68
CA GLU A 110 -13.62 -0.86 -2.65
C GLU A 110 -14.42 -2.11 -2.98
N LYS A 111 -15.69 -2.20 -2.53
CA LYS A 111 -16.60 -3.30 -2.90
C LYS A 111 -16.81 -3.33 -4.41
N ILE A 112 -17.10 -2.17 -5.03
CA ILE A 112 -17.32 -2.07 -6.48
C ILE A 112 -16.05 -2.44 -7.25
N ILE A 113 -14.89 -1.94 -6.82
CA ILE A 113 -13.60 -2.22 -7.44
C ILE A 113 -13.32 -3.72 -7.39
N CYS A 114 -13.49 -4.38 -6.25
CA CYS A 114 -13.21 -5.81 -6.15
C CYS A 114 -14.19 -6.67 -6.93
N LYS A 115 -15.48 -6.29 -7.00
CA LYS A 115 -16.45 -7.00 -7.85
C LYS A 115 -16.07 -6.91 -9.33
N LYS A 116 -15.62 -5.74 -9.79
CA LYS A 116 -15.30 -5.50 -11.21
C LYS A 116 -13.88 -5.91 -11.62
N ALA A 117 -12.94 -5.96 -10.69
CA ALA A 117 -11.53 -6.20 -11.02
C ALA A 117 -11.22 -7.68 -11.35
N GLY A 118 -12.08 -8.64 -11.02
CA GLY A 118 -11.99 -10.08 -11.35
C GLY A 118 -10.79 -10.84 -10.73
N LEU A 119 -9.61 -10.24 -10.76
CA LEU A 119 -8.30 -10.68 -10.30
C LEU A 119 -7.73 -9.72 -9.23
N GLY A 120 -8.60 -9.11 -8.43
CA GLY A 120 -8.23 -8.09 -7.45
C GLY A 120 -7.47 -8.66 -6.26
N PHE A 121 -6.18 -9.00 -6.45
CA PHE A 121 -5.28 -9.28 -5.33
C PHE A 121 -5.19 -8.03 -4.45
N ARG A 122 -5.88 -8.04 -3.31
CA ARG A 122 -5.62 -7.07 -2.24
C ARG A 122 -4.33 -7.48 -1.54
N THR A 123 -3.36 -6.59 -1.54
CA THR A 123 -2.19 -6.69 -0.67
C THR A 123 -2.64 -6.79 0.80
N ARG A 124 -1.80 -7.36 1.67
CA ARG A 124 -2.09 -7.41 3.12
C ARG A 124 -2.42 -6.03 3.69
N ARG A 125 -1.72 -4.98 3.26
CA ARG A 125 -1.98 -3.60 3.70
C ARG A 125 -3.35 -3.09 3.25
N GLN A 126 -3.78 -3.37 2.03
CA GLN A 126 -5.13 -2.99 1.56
C GLN A 126 -6.22 -3.69 2.38
N LYS A 127 -6.08 -4.99 2.65
CA LYS A 127 -7.03 -5.73 3.49
C LYS A 127 -7.10 -5.12 4.90
N CYS A 128 -5.95 -4.81 5.50
CA CYS A 128 -5.90 -4.12 6.80
C CYS A 128 -6.58 -2.76 6.75
N MET A 129 -6.40 -1.97 5.69
CA MET A 129 -7.03 -0.66 5.61
C MET A 129 -8.54 -0.73 5.42
N VAL A 130 -9.04 -1.72 4.67
CA VAL A 130 -10.47 -2.04 4.61
C VAL A 130 -10.99 -2.46 5.98
N ALA A 131 -10.26 -3.29 6.71
CA ALA A 131 -10.62 -3.68 8.08
C ALA A 131 -10.71 -2.46 9.02
N ASN A 132 -9.73 -1.56 8.96
CA ASN A 132 -9.75 -0.31 9.72
C ASN A 132 -10.96 0.56 9.38
N ALA A 133 -11.34 0.63 8.10
CA ALA A 133 -12.52 1.40 7.69
C ALA A 133 -13.82 0.80 8.25
N TYR A 134 -13.98 -0.53 8.19
CA TYR A 134 -15.13 -1.20 8.82
C TYR A 134 -15.18 -0.97 10.34
N ALA A 135 -14.03 -1.08 11.01
CA ALA A 135 -13.93 -0.83 12.45
C ALA A 135 -14.27 0.64 12.79
N ALA A 136 -13.90 1.60 11.93
CA ALA A 136 -14.26 3.00 12.09
C ALA A 136 -15.77 3.25 11.92
N CYS A 137 -16.47 2.43 11.14
CA CYS A 137 -17.93 2.42 11.04
C CYS A 137 -18.62 1.64 12.19
N GLY A 138 -17.87 1.05 13.12
CA GLY A 138 -18.41 0.18 14.17
C GLY A 138 -18.78 -1.24 13.71
N ASP A 139 -18.55 -1.60 12.44
CA ASP A 139 -18.76 -2.94 11.92
C ASP A 139 -17.55 -3.83 12.22
N PHE A 140 -17.47 -4.29 13.47
CA PHE A 140 -16.36 -5.10 13.95
C PHE A 140 -16.34 -6.51 13.32
N GLU A 141 -17.49 -7.10 13.02
CA GLU A 141 -17.56 -8.39 12.33
C GLU A 141 -17.02 -8.29 10.90
N GLY A 142 -17.40 -7.23 10.18
CA GLY A 142 -16.87 -6.90 8.86
C GLY A 142 -15.37 -6.70 8.91
N ALA A 143 -14.86 -5.96 9.91
CA ALA A 143 -13.43 -5.75 10.10
C ALA A 143 -12.68 -7.07 10.35
N LEU A 144 -13.21 -7.95 11.21
CA LEU A 144 -12.61 -9.23 11.55
C LEU A 144 -12.39 -10.11 10.32
N LYS A 145 -13.40 -10.22 9.44
CA LYS A 145 -13.30 -10.99 8.17
C LYS A 145 -12.13 -10.56 7.29
N PHE A 146 -11.70 -9.30 7.38
CA PHE A 146 -10.51 -8.81 6.69
C PHE A 146 -9.23 -9.00 7.49
N TYR A 147 -9.28 -8.82 8.81
CA TYR A 147 -8.13 -9.06 9.70
C TYR A 147 -7.70 -10.53 9.69
N GLU A 148 -8.60 -11.49 9.71
CA GLU A 148 -8.27 -12.93 9.63
C GLU A 148 -7.44 -13.28 8.39
N LYS A 149 -7.65 -12.55 7.29
CA LYS A 149 -6.90 -12.76 6.02
C LYS A 149 -5.49 -12.16 6.06
N VAL A 150 -5.15 -11.37 7.08
CA VAL A 150 -3.82 -10.74 7.24
C VAL A 150 -3.13 -11.16 8.53
N MET A 151 -3.88 -11.63 9.53
CA MET A 151 -3.41 -12.13 10.81
C MET A 151 -2.67 -13.46 10.60
N PRO A 152 -1.37 -13.55 10.93
CA PRO A 152 -0.67 -14.82 10.91
C PRO A 152 -1.10 -15.69 12.10
N LYS A 153 -0.96 -17.02 11.98
CA LYS A 153 -1.15 -17.96 13.10
C LYS A 153 -0.21 -17.67 14.28
N ASP A 154 0.95 -17.07 14.00
CA ASP A 154 1.96 -16.70 14.97
C ASP A 154 2.26 -15.20 14.85
N VAL A 155 1.90 -14.45 15.90
CA VAL A 155 2.09 -12.99 15.98
C VAL A 155 3.56 -12.60 15.89
N ASN A 156 4.48 -13.47 16.35
CA ASN A 156 5.92 -13.20 16.30
C ASN A 156 6.44 -13.17 14.86
N LYS A 157 5.73 -13.77 13.90
CA LYS A 157 6.09 -13.67 12.47
C LYS A 157 5.60 -12.37 11.84
N LEU A 158 4.71 -11.62 12.49
CA LEU A 158 4.24 -10.35 11.98
C LEU A 158 5.29 -9.26 12.20
N ARG A 159 5.74 -8.67 11.10
CA ARG A 159 6.71 -7.56 11.10
C ARG A 159 6.13 -6.26 10.57
N ASP A 160 4.95 -6.26 9.95
CA ASP A 160 4.39 -5.04 9.36
C ASP A 160 3.74 -4.17 10.44
N VAL A 161 4.40 -3.05 10.75
CA VAL A 161 3.99 -2.07 11.77
C VAL A 161 2.56 -1.59 11.53
N TYR A 162 2.16 -1.44 10.26
CA TYR A 162 0.81 -0.98 9.94
C TYR A 162 -0.26 -2.00 10.32
N ILE A 163 0.01 -3.29 10.07
CA ILE A 163 -0.94 -4.37 10.38
C ILE A 163 -1.01 -4.59 11.89
N LEU A 164 0.14 -4.58 12.56
CA LEU A 164 0.22 -4.66 14.02
C LEU A 164 -0.53 -3.51 14.70
N GLY A 165 -0.33 -2.28 14.22
CA GLY A 165 -1.03 -1.11 14.75
C GLY A 165 -2.53 -1.18 14.51
N GLY A 166 -2.96 -1.58 13.31
CA GLY A 166 -4.38 -1.77 12.98
C GLY A 166 -5.05 -2.82 13.88
N LEU A 167 -4.43 -3.99 14.05
CA LEU A 167 -4.94 -5.04 14.94
C LEU A 167 -5.02 -4.58 16.39
N ALA A 168 -3.97 -3.92 16.89
CA ALA A 168 -3.98 -3.35 18.24
C ALA A 168 -5.13 -2.36 18.42
N SER A 169 -5.29 -1.41 17.50
CA SER A 169 -6.41 -0.44 17.53
C SER A 169 -7.78 -1.13 17.47
N TYR A 170 -7.93 -2.16 16.64
CA TYR A 170 -9.16 -2.94 16.54
C TYR A 170 -9.54 -3.58 17.88
N TYR A 171 -8.61 -4.27 18.54
CA TYR A 171 -8.89 -4.90 19.84
C TYR A 171 -9.08 -3.86 20.96
N LEU A 172 -8.42 -2.69 20.89
CA LEU A 172 -8.70 -1.59 21.82
C LEU A 172 -10.12 -1.05 21.64
N ASN A 173 -10.63 -0.97 20.41
CA ASN A 173 -12.00 -0.55 20.14
C ASN A 173 -13.04 -1.59 20.60
N LEU A 174 -12.66 -2.87 20.65
CA LEU A 174 -13.46 -3.94 21.26
C LEU A 174 -13.31 -4.04 22.79
N GLU A 175 -12.53 -3.16 23.40
CA GLU A 175 -12.16 -3.19 24.82
C GLU A 175 -11.41 -4.47 25.27
N ASP A 176 -10.96 -5.31 24.33
CA ASP A 176 -10.08 -6.45 24.61
C ASP A 176 -8.62 -5.99 24.72
N ARG A 177 -8.31 -5.42 25.88
CA ARG A 177 -6.98 -4.90 26.21
C ARG A 177 -5.92 -5.99 26.26
N LYS A 178 -6.31 -7.21 26.66
CA LYS A 178 -5.38 -8.34 26.77
C LYS A 178 -4.85 -8.68 25.39
N THR A 179 -5.73 -8.82 24.41
CA THR A 179 -5.34 -9.15 23.04
C THR A 179 -4.65 -7.97 22.35
N ALA A 180 -5.12 -6.73 22.56
CA ALA A 180 -4.43 -5.54 22.07
C ALA A 180 -2.99 -5.45 22.59
N GLY A 181 -2.79 -5.80 23.88
CA GLY A 181 -1.48 -5.82 24.54
C GLY A 181 -0.48 -6.75 23.87
N ILE A 182 -0.92 -7.89 23.32
CA ILE A 182 -0.06 -8.82 22.58
C ILE A 182 0.55 -8.13 21.34
N TYR A 183 -0.28 -7.40 20.58
CA TYR A 183 0.18 -6.69 19.39
C TYR A 183 1.04 -5.46 19.72
N ILE A 184 0.72 -4.73 20.79
CA ILE A 184 1.54 -3.61 21.29
C ILE A 184 2.91 -4.12 21.75
N ALA A 185 2.97 -5.22 22.50
CA ALA A 185 4.21 -5.83 22.93
C ALA A 185 5.07 -6.25 21.73
N ARG A 186 4.45 -6.80 20.67
CA ARG A 186 5.16 -7.12 19.44
C ARG A 186 5.75 -5.89 18.75
N LEU A 187 5.03 -4.77 18.75
CA LEU A 187 5.55 -3.49 18.22
C LEU A 187 6.74 -2.98 19.03
N GLU A 188 6.70 -3.08 20.36
CA GLU A 188 7.83 -2.71 21.24
C GLU A 188 9.04 -3.61 21.00
N GLU A 189 8.86 -4.92 20.83
CA GLU A 189 9.96 -5.83 20.49
C GLU A 189 10.61 -5.48 19.14
N LEU A 190 9.81 -5.09 18.14
CA LEU A 190 10.35 -4.60 16.86
C LEU A 190 11.15 -3.31 17.03
N LYS A 191 10.78 -2.45 17.98
CA LYS A 191 11.50 -1.23 18.33
C LYS A 191 12.83 -1.54 19.02
N THR A 192 12.82 -2.40 20.04
CA THR A 192 14.01 -2.75 20.83
C THR A 192 15.02 -3.59 20.04
N SER A 193 14.56 -4.46 19.15
CA SER A 193 15.43 -5.30 18.32
C SER A 193 16.28 -4.52 17.30
N GLY A 194 16.07 -3.21 17.13
CA GLY A 194 16.78 -2.37 16.17
C GLY A 194 16.49 -2.68 14.70
N LYS A 195 15.74 -3.76 14.41
CA LYS A 195 15.41 -4.23 13.05
C LYS A 195 14.48 -3.29 12.30
N LYS A 196 13.75 -2.42 13.00
CA LYS A 196 12.90 -1.38 12.42
C LYS A 196 12.98 -0.10 13.24
N ARG A 197 13.83 0.83 12.80
CA ARG A 197 13.79 2.23 13.25
C ARG A 197 13.05 3.04 12.20
N GLY A 198 11.98 3.70 12.60
CA GLY A 198 11.25 4.57 11.71
C GLY A 198 10.20 5.35 12.48
N SER A 199 10.06 6.63 12.12
CA SER A 199 9.08 7.56 12.70
C SER A 199 7.69 6.95 12.80
N ARG A 200 7.30 6.11 11.82
CA ARG A 200 6.00 5.41 11.81
C ARG A 200 5.80 4.46 13.01
N LEU A 201 6.83 3.72 13.42
CA LEU A 201 6.72 2.80 14.56
C LEU A 201 6.49 3.57 15.85
N ASP A 202 7.28 4.62 16.07
CA ASP A 202 7.16 5.49 17.24
C ASP A 202 5.80 6.20 17.28
N MET A 203 5.36 6.78 16.16
CA MET A 203 4.04 7.39 16.06
C MET A 203 2.91 6.40 16.36
N THR A 204 3.01 5.17 15.84
CA THR A 204 2.01 4.12 16.08
C THR A 204 1.96 3.72 17.56
N LEU A 205 3.13 3.47 18.17
CA LEU A 205 3.21 3.12 19.59
C LEU A 205 2.71 4.24 20.49
N ASN A 206 3.09 5.49 20.22
CA ASN A 206 2.64 6.66 20.99
C ASN A 206 1.12 6.83 20.88
N HIS A 207 0.55 6.68 19.68
CA HIS A 207 -0.89 6.70 19.48
C HIS A 207 -1.59 5.60 20.30
N LEU A 208 -1.15 4.34 20.19
CA LEU A 208 -1.77 3.23 20.93
C LEU A 208 -1.67 3.41 22.45
N LYS A 209 -0.52 3.86 22.96
CA LYS A 209 -0.34 4.18 24.38
C LYS A 209 -1.26 5.29 24.85
N SER A 210 -1.47 6.33 24.03
CA SER A 210 -2.41 7.41 24.35
C SER A 210 -3.84 6.88 24.47
N VAL A 211 -4.28 6.01 23.55
CA VAL A 211 -5.61 5.39 23.59
C VAL A 211 -5.78 4.54 24.85
N VAL A 212 -4.80 3.69 25.16
CA VAL A 212 -4.80 2.88 26.39
C VAL A 212 -4.90 3.76 27.64
N ALA A 213 -4.11 4.83 27.72
CA ALA A 213 -4.12 5.73 28.87
C ALA A 213 -5.45 6.50 29.03
N ILE A 214 -6.12 6.83 27.92
CA ILE A 214 -7.48 7.41 27.93
C ILE A 214 -8.47 6.40 28.50
N GLN A 215 -8.47 5.16 27.98
CA GLN A 215 -9.37 4.09 28.43
C GLN A 215 -9.13 3.66 29.90
N GLU A 216 -7.93 3.87 30.43
CA GLU A 216 -7.59 3.63 31.84
C GLU A 216 -7.97 4.80 32.77
N GLY A 217 -8.56 5.87 32.25
CA GLY A 217 -8.92 7.06 33.04
C GLY A 217 -7.72 7.81 33.61
N LYS A 218 -6.50 7.58 33.10
CA LYS A 218 -5.26 8.18 33.62
C LYS A 218 -5.16 9.69 33.34
N PHE A 219 -5.93 10.22 32.39
CA PHE A 219 -5.94 11.65 32.07
C PHE A 219 -6.73 12.49 33.08
N GLU A 220 -7.83 11.98 33.64
CA GLU A 220 -8.58 12.70 34.68
C GLU A 220 -7.79 12.86 35.98
N LYS A 221 -6.89 11.92 36.29
CA LYS A 221 -6.00 11.97 37.46
C LYS A 221 -4.88 13.00 37.30
N ARG A 222 -4.45 13.30 36.07
CA ARG A 222 -3.42 14.32 35.77
C ARG A 222 -3.97 15.74 35.79
N GLY A 223 -5.19 15.95 35.26
CA GLY A 223 -5.89 17.25 35.34
C GLY A 223 -6.15 17.67 36.79
N ARG A 224 -6.70 16.76 37.61
CA ARG A 224 -6.91 17.02 39.05
C ARG A 224 -5.64 17.34 39.83
N ARG A 225 -4.49 16.72 39.49
CA ARG A 225 -3.19 17.05 40.11
C ARG A 225 -2.70 18.44 39.75
N LEU A 226 -2.90 18.89 38.50
CA LEU A 226 -2.53 20.23 38.09
C LEU A 226 -3.41 21.29 38.76
N ASP A 227 -4.71 21.04 38.90
CA ASP A 227 -5.64 21.94 39.61
C ASP A 227 -5.34 22.03 41.11
N THR A 228 -4.82 20.97 41.72
CA THR A 228 -4.44 20.96 43.15
C THR A 228 -3.11 21.69 43.37
N VAL A 229 -2.18 21.61 42.41
CA VAL A 229 -0.88 22.31 42.46
C VAL A 229 -1.02 23.80 42.14
N MET A 230 -2.00 24.21 41.33
CA MET A 230 -2.28 25.63 41.06
C MET A 230 -3.13 26.31 42.15
N ARG A 231 -3.69 25.55 43.10
CA ARG A 231 -4.48 26.07 44.24
C ARG A 231 -3.73 26.01 45.58
N ALA A 232 -2.50 25.52 45.59
CA ALA A 232 -1.59 25.53 46.73
C ALA A 232 -0.52 26.61 46.52
#